data_AF-A0A0N8PQV7-F1
#
_entry.id   AF-A0A0N8PQV7-F1
#
_cell.length_a   1.000
_cell.length_b   1.000
_cell.length_c   1.000
_cell.angle_alpha   90.00
_cell.angle_beta   90.00
_cell.angle_gamma   90.00
#
_symmetry.space_group_name_H-M   'P 1'
#
loop_
_entity.id
_entity.type
_entity.pdbx_description
1 polymer ?
#
loop_
_entity_poly.entity_id
_entity_poly.type
_entity_poly.pdbx_seq_one_letter_code
_entity_poly.pdbx_strand_id
1 'polypeptide(L)'
;MSQPALTVYSLPPQLPTNPYLDRLYAPMAAYAVLVRRGRPRAELPHALLGAGPRILHLHFFDELTQHPNATQAAARSIAFLALLAALRARGVRQVWTAHNLQ
;
A
#
# COMPACT_ATOMS: atom_id res chain seq x y z
N MET A 1 4.19 -27.36 -0.29
CA MET A 1 3.40 -26.12 -0.07
C MET A 1 3.53 -25.27 -1.33
N SER A 2 2.44 -25.03 -2.05
CA SER A 2 2.44 -24.21 -3.27
C SER A 2 2.76 -22.76 -2.90
N GLN A 3 3.69 -22.11 -3.62
CA GLN A 3 3.97 -20.69 -3.40
C GLN A 3 2.70 -19.84 -3.65
N PRO A 4 2.49 -18.75 -2.90
CA PRO A 4 1.37 -17.86 -3.17
C PRO A 4 1.50 -17.30 -4.59
N ALA A 5 0.41 -17.33 -5.35
CA ALA A 5 0.40 -16.86 -6.73
C ALA A 5 0.61 -15.33 -6.79
N LEU A 6 0.14 -14.60 -5.77
CA LEU A 6 0.24 -13.14 -5.69
C LEU A 6 0.52 -12.69 -4.25
N THR A 7 1.42 -11.72 -4.10
CA THR A 7 1.67 -11.05 -2.82
C THR A 7 1.30 -9.57 -2.94
N VAL A 8 0.31 -9.16 -2.15
CA VAL A 8 -0.23 -7.79 -2.09
C VAL A 8 0.19 -7.16 -0.78
N TYR A 9 0.59 -5.89 -0.81
CA TYR A 9 0.76 -5.09 0.40
C TYR A 9 -0.29 -3.98 0.44
N SER A 10 -1.04 -3.94 1.54
CA SER A 10 -2.08 -2.94 1.76
C SER A 10 -1.49 -1.70 2.43
N LEU A 11 -1.85 -0.52 1.93
CA LEU A 11 -1.50 0.76 2.54
C LEU A 11 -2.77 1.58 2.80
N PRO A 12 -3.14 1.82 4.07
CA PRO A 12 -2.41 1.44 5.29
C PRO A 12 -2.50 -0.07 5.58
N PRO A 13 -1.59 -0.63 6.38
CA PRO A 13 -1.61 -2.06 6.69
C PRO A 13 -2.82 -2.49 7.51
N GLN A 14 -3.51 -1.58 8.20
CA GLN A 14 -4.74 -1.85 8.94
C GLN A 14 -5.47 -0.53 9.19
N LEU A 15 -6.77 -0.61 9.49
CA LEU A 15 -7.56 0.53 9.97
C LEU A 15 -7.95 0.24 11.43
N PRO A 16 -7.41 0.98 12.41
CA PRO A 16 -7.60 0.65 13.83
C PRO A 16 -9.06 0.62 14.28
N THR A 17 -9.90 1.45 13.66
CA THR A 17 -11.30 1.68 14.07
C THR A 17 -12.31 1.15 13.05
N ASN A 18 -11.87 0.55 11.95
CA ASN A 18 -12.74 0.16 10.85
C ASN A 18 -12.38 -1.24 10.30
N PRO A 19 -13.29 -2.23 10.36
CA PRO A 19 -13.01 -3.59 9.90
C PRO A 19 -12.98 -3.72 8.38
N TYR A 20 -13.15 -2.64 7.62
CA TYR A 20 -13.24 -2.63 6.16
C TYR A 20 -12.12 -3.43 5.49
N LEU A 21 -10.85 -3.16 5.83
CA LEU A 21 -9.74 -3.84 5.19
C LEU A 21 -9.69 -5.34 5.55
N ASP A 22 -10.04 -5.70 6.78
CA ASP A 22 -10.05 -7.11 7.20
C ASP A 22 -11.15 -7.88 6.46
N ARG A 23 -12.34 -7.28 6.32
CA ARG A 23 -13.44 -7.86 5.53
C ARG A 23 -13.12 -7.95 4.05
N LEU A 24 -12.38 -6.98 3.51
CA LEU A 24 -11.95 -6.97 2.12
C LEU A 24 -10.95 -8.11 1.83
N TYR A 25 -9.96 -8.30 2.69
CA TYR A 25 -8.86 -9.24 2.43
C TYR A 25 -9.12 -10.66 2.93
N ALA A 26 -9.97 -10.87 3.93
CA ALA A 26 -10.31 -12.21 4.44
C ALA A 26 -10.67 -13.23 3.33
N PRO A 27 -11.55 -12.94 2.36
CA PRO A 27 -11.88 -13.92 1.31
C PRO A 27 -10.74 -14.16 0.31
N MET A 28 -9.75 -13.26 0.21
CA MET A 28 -8.66 -13.40 -0.77
C MET A 28 -7.71 -14.57 -0.47
N ALA A 29 -7.68 -15.04 0.78
CA ALA A 29 -6.90 -16.22 1.17
C ALA A 29 -7.29 -17.48 0.38
N ALA A 30 -8.57 -17.60 -0.01
CA ALA A 30 -9.07 -18.71 -0.83
C ALA A 30 -8.53 -18.70 -2.27
N TYR A 31 -7.95 -17.59 -2.73
CA TYR A 31 -7.45 -17.39 -4.09
C TYR A 31 -5.92 -17.38 -4.19
N ALA A 32 -5.21 -17.97 -3.21
CA ALA A 32 -3.75 -17.98 -3.14
C ALA A 32 -3.10 -16.58 -3.17
N VAL A 33 -3.83 -15.58 -2.66
CA VAL A 33 -3.32 -14.21 -2.48
C VAL A 33 -2.81 -14.07 -1.04
N LEU A 34 -1.54 -13.74 -0.90
CA LEU A 34 -0.95 -13.37 0.38
C LEU A 34 -1.02 -11.86 0.57
N VAL A 35 -1.73 -11.40 1.58
CA VAL A 35 -1.80 -9.97 1.93
C VAL A 35 -0.84 -9.67 3.07
N ARG A 36 0.19 -8.88 2.79
CA ARG A 36 1.13 -8.36 3.80
C ARG A 36 0.52 -7.12 4.46
N ARG A 37 0.60 -7.10 5.78
CA ARG A 37 0.07 -6.05 6.67
C ARG A 37 1.18 -5.50 7.59
N GLY A 38 2.43 -5.56 7.14
CA GLY A 38 3.59 -5.08 7.88
C GLY A 38 3.68 -3.56 7.93
N ARG A 39 4.59 -3.01 8.75
CA ARG A 39 4.78 -1.55 8.85
C ARG A 39 5.31 -0.97 7.51
N PRO A 40 4.85 0.21 7.07
CA PRO A 40 5.33 0.81 5.82
C PRO A 40 6.85 0.99 5.76
N ARG A 41 7.46 1.36 6.89
CA ARG A 41 8.93 1.55 7.02
C ARG A 41 9.73 0.26 6.81
N ALA A 42 9.11 -0.91 6.87
CA ALA A 42 9.75 -2.20 6.58
C ALA A 42 9.33 -2.73 5.20
N GLU A 43 8.05 -2.64 4.85
CA GLU A 43 7.50 -3.22 3.61
C GLU A 43 7.95 -2.46 2.36
N LEU A 44 7.97 -1.13 2.40
CA LEU A 44 8.31 -0.29 1.23
C LEU A 44 9.78 -0.44 0.82
N PRO A 45 10.78 -0.44 1.74
CA PRO A 45 12.17 -0.74 1.37
C PRO A 45 12.35 -2.13 0.77
N HIS A 46 11.71 -3.18 1.33
CA HIS A 46 11.80 -4.53 0.77
C HIS A 46 11.22 -4.58 -0.66
N ALA A 47 10.12 -3.89 -0.91
CA ALA A 47 9.54 -3.79 -2.25
C ALA A 47 10.49 -3.09 -3.24
N LEU A 48 11.14 -2.00 -2.82
CA LEU A 48 12.14 -1.28 -3.63
C LEU A 48 13.39 -2.13 -3.93
N LEU A 49 13.84 -2.93 -2.96
CA LEU A 49 14.96 -3.87 -3.12
C LEU A 49 14.58 -5.13 -3.90
N GLY A 50 13.31 -5.29 -4.28
CA GLY A 50 12.83 -6.43 -5.04
C GLY A 50 12.67 -7.71 -4.23
N ALA A 51 12.70 -7.65 -2.90
CA ALA A 51 12.52 -8.77 -1.97
C ALA A 51 11.15 -8.73 -1.27
N GLY A 52 10.16 -8.11 -1.90
CA GLY A 52 8.90 -7.74 -1.27
C GLY A 52 7.65 -7.96 -2.15
N PRO A 53 6.49 -7.44 -1.71
CA PRO A 53 5.24 -7.51 -2.45
C PRO A 53 5.38 -6.92 -3.86
N ARG A 54 4.71 -7.52 -4.84
CA ARG A 54 4.69 -7.04 -6.24
C ARG A 54 3.47 -6.21 -6.56
N ILE A 55 2.53 -6.11 -5.62
CA ILE A 55 1.33 -5.28 -5.73
C ILE A 55 1.25 -4.41 -4.48
N LEU A 56 1.21 -3.09 -4.67
CA LEU A 56 0.84 -2.12 -3.65
C LEU A 56 -0.63 -1.75 -3.85
N HIS A 57 -1.46 -2.01 -2.84
CA HIS A 57 -2.89 -1.66 -2.84
C HIS A 57 -3.14 -0.47 -1.90
N LEU A 58 -3.40 0.69 -2.50
CA LEU A 58 -3.66 1.95 -1.83
C LEU A 58 -5.15 2.08 -1.48
N HIS A 59 -5.43 2.44 -0.22
CA HIS A 59 -6.77 2.77 0.27
C HIS A 59 -6.82 4.19 0.81
N PHE A 60 -6.06 4.47 1.87
CA PHE A 60 -6.01 5.75 2.55
C PHE A 60 -4.54 6.12 2.76
N PHE A 61 -4.12 7.28 2.24
CA PHE A 61 -2.72 7.72 2.32
C PHE A 61 -2.62 9.18 2.79
N ASP A 62 -3.69 9.68 3.39
CA ASP A 62 -3.79 11.03 3.95
C ASP A 62 -2.71 11.30 4.98
N GLU A 63 -2.39 10.31 5.82
CA GLU A 63 -1.28 10.39 6.77
C GLU A 63 0.08 10.61 6.09
N LEU A 64 0.23 10.22 4.82
CA LEU A 64 1.47 10.35 4.05
C LEU A 64 1.52 11.66 3.26
N THR A 65 0.39 12.28 2.94
CA THR A 65 0.31 13.42 2.02
C THR A 65 -0.20 14.71 2.68
N GLN A 66 -1.08 14.63 3.68
CA GLN A 66 -1.71 15.79 4.31
C GLN A 66 -0.85 16.40 5.41
N HIS A 67 -0.84 17.73 5.53
CA HIS A 67 -0.24 18.44 6.65
C HIS A 67 -0.85 19.85 6.75
N PRO A 68 -1.02 20.46 7.94
CA PRO A 68 -1.60 21.81 8.07
C PRO A 68 -0.79 22.90 7.35
N ASN A 69 0.54 22.76 7.31
CA ASN A 69 1.41 23.65 6.53
C ASN A 69 1.46 23.24 5.06
N ALA A 70 1.12 24.16 4.15
CA ALA A 70 1.02 23.92 2.71
C ALA A 70 2.35 23.45 2.08
N THR A 71 3.48 24.04 2.45
CA THR A 71 4.80 23.64 1.95
C THR A 71 5.14 22.21 2.37
N GLN A 72 4.83 21.85 3.62
CA GLN A 72 5.02 20.48 4.10
C GLN A 72 4.07 19.50 3.39
N ALA A 73 2.80 19.85 3.19
CA ALA A 73 1.86 19.02 2.43
C ALA A 73 2.35 18.79 0.98
N ALA A 74 2.86 19.84 0.32
CA ALA A 74 3.45 19.74 -1.01
C ALA A 74 4.69 18.82 -1.01
N ALA A 75 5.62 19.02 -0.07
CA ALA A 75 6.82 18.19 0.04
C ALA A 75 6.47 16.71 0.30
N ARG A 76 5.52 16.44 1.19
CA ARG A 76 5.00 15.11 1.50
C ARG A 76 4.35 14.46 0.27
N SER A 77 3.54 15.21 -0.46
CA SER A 77 2.90 14.73 -1.69
C SER A 77 3.93 14.41 -2.78
N ILE A 78 4.93 15.28 -2.99
CA ILE A 78 6.03 15.04 -3.92
C ILE A 78 6.82 13.79 -3.51
N ALA A 79 7.16 13.65 -2.23
CA ALA A 79 7.86 12.47 -1.72
C ALA A 79 7.05 11.18 -1.93
N PHE A 80 5.73 11.23 -1.72
CA PHE A 80 4.86 10.09 -1.96
C PHE A 80 4.79 9.73 -3.45
N LEU A 81 4.66 10.72 -4.35
CA LEU A 81 4.70 10.49 -5.79
C LEU A 81 6.04 9.92 -6.25
N ALA A 82 7.17 10.41 -5.72
CA ALA A 82 8.50 9.89 -6.01
C ALA A 82 8.65 8.42 -5.55
N LEU A 83 8.12 8.09 -4.36
CA LEU A 83 8.05 6.70 -3.88
C LEU A 83 7.24 5.81 -4.82
N LEU A 84 6.05 6.25 -5.25
CA LEU A 84 5.23 5.49 -6.21
C LEU A 84 5.97 5.31 -7.54
N ALA A 85 6.61 6.35 -8.07
CA ALA A 85 7.40 6.24 -9.28
C ALA A 85 8.55 5.23 -9.13
N ALA A 86 9.28 5.28 -8.01
CA ALA A 86 10.37 4.35 -7.71
C ALA A 86 9.88 2.90 -7.60
N LEU A 87 8.77 2.65 -6.89
CA LEU A 87 8.18 1.32 -6.78
C LEU A 87 7.75 0.77 -8.15
N ARG A 88 7.16 1.62 -8.99
CA ARG A 88 6.78 1.25 -10.36
C ARG A 88 8.00 0.89 -11.21
N ALA A 89 9.07 1.68 -11.12
CA ALA A 89 10.34 1.39 -11.79
C ALA A 89 10.97 0.06 -11.33
N ARG A 90 10.65 -0.40 -10.11
CA ARG A 90 11.04 -1.71 -9.55
C ARG A 90 10.06 -2.84 -9.87
N GLY A 91 9.08 -2.61 -10.74
CA GLY A 91 8.11 -3.61 -11.19
C GLY A 91 6.94 -3.85 -10.22
N VAL A 92 6.75 -2.98 -9.22
CA VAL A 92 5.59 -3.06 -8.31
C VAL A 92 4.36 -2.47 -8.99
N ARG A 93 3.31 -3.28 -9.13
CA ARG A 93 2.00 -2.84 -9.64
C ARG A 93 1.28 -2.03 -8.57
N GLN A 94 0.58 -0.98 -8.96
CA GLN A 94 -0.16 -0.10 -8.06
C GLN A 94 -1.65 -0.24 -8.34
N VAL A 95 -2.41 -0.59 -7.31
CA VAL A 95 -3.88 -0.64 -7.34
C VAL A 95 -4.36 0.40 -6.35
N TRP A 96 -5.26 1.27 -6.77
CA TRP A 96 -5.87 2.26 -5.88
C TRP A 96 -7.37 2.06 -5.85
N THR A 97 -7.93 1.89 -4.65
CA THR A 97 -9.36 1.99 -4.45
C THR A 97 -9.65 3.38 -3.91
N ALA A 98 -10.24 4.23 -4.74
CA ALA A 98 -10.69 5.55 -4.32
C ALA A 98 -11.92 5.39 -3.41
N HIS A 99 -11.83 5.93 -2.21
CA HIS A 99 -12.95 6.01 -1.26
C HIS A 99 -13.49 7.43 -1.32
N ASN A 100 -14.81 7.60 -1.19
CA ASN A 100 -15.49 8.89 -1.14
C ASN A 100 -15.26 9.79 -2.37
N LEU A 101 -15.84 9.41 -3.52
CA LEU A 101 -15.87 10.24 -4.74
C LEU A 101 -16.98 11.31 -4.72
N GLN A 102 -17.52 11.63 -3.54
CA GLN A 102 -18.64 12.55 -3.36
C GLN A 102 -18.17 14.01 -3.38
#